data_AF-A0A4Y8UQ46-F1
#
_entry.id   AF-A0A4Y8UQ46-F1
#
_cell.length_a   1.000
_cell.length_b   1.000
_cell.length_c   1.000
_cell.angle_alpha   90.00
_cell.angle_beta   90.00
_cell.angle_gamma   90.00
#
_symmetry.space_group_name_H-M   'P 1'
#
loop_
_entity.id
_entity.type
_entity.pdbx_description
1 polymer ?
#
loop_
_entity_poly.entity_id
_entity_poly.type
_entity_poly.pdbx_seq_one_letter_code
_entity_poly.pdbx_strand_id
1 'polypeptide(L)'
;MKDKEVFCKFQINDIGNTLSKMQLSEEQLKNNIKMMLAGSDDTKKLFQTIAELGLNFHVSMVSENTGDSREVIFTPAELRECVESGVSLDVKVNMILEATKPQLPVTLMAGMTIINMQKQDGFIVTVIEVDENQYNLAGFQSKKALEGIENYANTDMATQYQWQLFAEAGLGVRYTYIGSISKKSINLDIPNQRLKELLKEKNE
;
A
#
# COMPACT_ATOMS: atom_id res chain seq x y z
N MET A 1 21.80 -4.73 -36.20
CA MET A 1 20.74 -5.34 -35.38
C MET A 1 20.01 -4.20 -34.71
N LYS A 2 18.80 -3.92 -35.20
CA LYS A 2 17.92 -2.90 -34.63
C LYS A 2 17.11 -3.57 -33.52
N ASP A 3 17.03 -2.85 -32.41
CA ASP A 3 16.10 -3.02 -31.29
C ASP A 3 16.47 -4.11 -30.28
N LYS A 4 17.25 -3.67 -29.29
CA LYS A 4 17.62 -4.40 -28.06
C LYS A 4 16.46 -4.33 -27.08
N GLU A 5 15.41 -5.11 -27.34
CA GLU A 5 14.15 -5.02 -26.60
C GLU A 5 13.69 -6.40 -26.13
N VAL A 6 13.09 -6.44 -24.94
CA VAL A 6 12.41 -7.61 -24.40
C VAL A 6 10.98 -7.20 -24.08
N PHE A 7 10.02 -7.97 -24.58
CA PHE A 7 8.60 -7.72 -24.38
C PHE A 7 7.99 -8.77 -23.46
N CYS A 8 7.37 -8.32 -22.39
CA CYS A 8 6.59 -9.13 -21.47
C CYS A 8 5.13 -8.67 -21.51
N LYS A 9 4.22 -9.61 -21.74
CA LYS A 9 2.78 -9.34 -21.79
C LYS A 9 2.07 -10.10 -20.68
N PHE A 10 1.37 -9.37 -19.83
CA PHE A 10 0.47 -9.91 -18.82
C PHE A 10 -0.96 -9.78 -19.31
N GLN A 11 -1.70 -10.89 -19.29
CA GLN A 11 -3.16 -10.86 -19.40
C GLN A 11 -3.74 -10.81 -18.00
N ILE A 12 -4.68 -9.88 -17.79
CA ILE A 12 -5.27 -9.63 -16.48
C ILE A 12 -6.78 -9.81 -16.63
N ASN A 13 -7.31 -10.78 -15.86
CA ASN A 13 -8.74 -10.88 -15.66
C ASN A 13 -9.18 -9.80 -14.66
N ASP A 14 -9.81 -8.77 -15.19
CA ASP A 14 -10.17 -7.54 -14.49
C ASP A 14 -11.67 -7.45 -14.17
N ILE A 15 -12.38 -8.60 -14.09
CA ILE A 15 -13.79 -8.65 -13.68
C ILE A 15 -13.96 -7.98 -12.31
N GLY A 16 -14.80 -6.94 -12.26
CA GLY A 16 -15.08 -6.16 -11.05
C GLY A 16 -14.08 -5.04 -10.74
N ASN A 17 -12.91 -5.04 -11.40
CA ASN A 17 -11.81 -4.07 -11.21
C ASN A 17 -11.17 -3.76 -12.55
N THR A 18 -11.97 -3.36 -13.55
CA THR A 18 -11.50 -3.24 -14.94
C THR A 18 -10.22 -2.42 -15.02
N LEU A 19 -9.22 -2.90 -15.76
CA LEU A 19 -7.98 -2.20 -16.08
C LEU A 19 -8.27 -0.82 -16.71
N SER A 20 -9.42 -0.72 -17.39
CA SER A 20 -9.98 0.53 -17.94
C SER A 20 -10.55 1.49 -16.89
N LYS A 21 -10.92 1.01 -15.70
CA LYS A 21 -11.29 1.82 -14.52
C LYS A 21 -10.10 2.13 -13.61
N MET A 22 -9.04 1.33 -13.66
CA MET A 22 -7.78 1.62 -12.98
C MET A 22 -7.08 2.79 -13.68
N GLN A 23 -7.26 4.01 -13.16
CA GLN A 23 -6.47 5.17 -13.56
C GLN A 23 -5.08 5.12 -12.92
N LEU A 24 -4.30 4.09 -13.26
CA LEU A 24 -2.90 4.01 -12.85
C LEU A 24 -2.07 4.92 -13.76
N SER A 25 -1.38 5.86 -13.15
CA SER A 25 -0.27 6.58 -13.78
C SER A 25 0.84 5.60 -14.18
N GLU A 26 1.69 6.03 -15.11
CA GLU A 26 2.87 5.27 -15.54
C GLU A 26 3.75 4.88 -14.34
N GLU A 27 3.94 5.80 -13.39
CA GLU A 27 4.73 5.58 -12.19
C GLU A 27 4.13 4.49 -11.29
N GLN A 28 2.81 4.48 -11.12
CA GLN A 28 2.12 3.43 -10.36
C GLN A 28 2.28 2.05 -11.03
N LEU A 29 2.20 2.00 -12.37
CA LEU A 29 2.41 0.76 -13.11
C LEU A 29 3.86 0.26 -12.96
N LYS A 30 4.83 1.18 -13.03
CA LYS A 30 6.24 0.86 -12.79
C LYS A 30 6.43 0.31 -11.37
N ASN A 31 5.84 0.93 -10.36
CA ASN A 31 5.95 0.48 -8.96
C ASN A 31 5.34 -0.92 -8.74
N ASN A 32 4.21 -1.23 -9.37
CA ASN A 32 3.62 -2.58 -9.33
C ASN A 32 4.58 -3.65 -9.87
N ILE A 33 5.24 -3.38 -10.98
CA ILE A 33 6.22 -4.29 -11.59
C ILE A 33 7.47 -4.42 -10.71
N LYS A 34 7.93 -3.30 -10.10
CA LYS A 34 9.02 -3.33 -9.12
C LYS A 34 8.69 -4.21 -7.91
N MET A 35 7.42 -4.32 -7.48
CA MET A 35 7.04 -5.25 -6.42
C MET A 35 7.13 -6.72 -6.84
N MET A 36 6.85 -7.05 -8.11
CA MET A 36 7.07 -8.41 -8.61
C MET A 36 8.55 -8.81 -8.49
N LEU A 37 9.49 -7.86 -8.65
CA LEU A 37 10.92 -8.08 -8.36
C LEU A 37 11.21 -8.38 -6.90
N ALA A 38 10.53 -7.68 -5.99
CA ALA A 38 10.70 -7.90 -4.57
C ALA A 38 10.19 -9.27 -4.12
N GLY A 39 9.26 -9.87 -4.88
CA GLY A 39 8.59 -11.12 -4.53
C GLY A 39 9.34 -12.40 -4.90
N SER A 40 10.34 -12.37 -5.78
CA SER A 40 11.05 -13.58 -6.22
C SER A 40 12.48 -13.31 -6.69
N ASP A 41 13.42 -14.13 -6.22
CA ASP A 41 14.82 -14.08 -6.66
C ASP A 41 14.99 -14.46 -8.14
N ASP A 42 14.08 -15.24 -8.71
CA ASP A 42 14.11 -15.57 -10.13
C ASP A 42 13.71 -14.35 -10.98
N THR A 43 12.76 -13.55 -10.51
CA THR A 43 12.39 -12.28 -11.16
C THR A 43 13.54 -11.28 -11.10
N LYS A 44 14.29 -11.23 -9.98
CA LYS A 44 15.52 -10.41 -9.89
C LYS A 44 16.58 -10.85 -10.90
N LYS A 45 16.87 -12.16 -10.99
CA LYS A 45 17.84 -12.70 -11.95
C LYS A 45 17.45 -12.41 -13.39
N LEU A 46 16.17 -12.52 -13.73
CA LEU A 46 15.66 -12.18 -15.05
C LEU A 46 15.95 -10.71 -15.39
N PHE A 47 15.59 -9.79 -14.49
CA PHE A 47 15.76 -8.35 -14.74
C PHE A 47 17.23 -7.95 -14.78
N GLN A 48 18.06 -8.57 -13.93
CA GLN A 48 19.51 -8.41 -13.97
C GLN A 48 20.07 -8.84 -15.34
N THR A 49 19.66 -10.00 -15.85
CA THR A 49 20.11 -10.51 -17.16
C THR A 49 19.73 -9.56 -18.29
N ILE A 50 18.48 -9.08 -18.31
CA ILE A 50 17.99 -8.11 -19.31
C ILE A 50 18.81 -6.82 -19.26
N ALA A 51 19.11 -6.32 -18.06
CA ALA A 51 19.90 -5.13 -17.86
C ALA A 51 21.37 -5.30 -18.27
N GLU A 52 21.99 -6.43 -17.96
CA GLU A 52 23.37 -6.76 -18.35
C GLU A 52 23.53 -6.86 -19.88
N LEU A 53 22.51 -7.38 -20.57
CA LEU A 53 22.45 -7.40 -22.03
C LEU A 53 22.21 -6.01 -22.66
N GLY A 54 21.87 -5.02 -21.83
CA GLY A 54 21.59 -3.65 -22.24
C GLY A 54 20.29 -3.54 -23.04
N LEU A 55 19.27 -4.30 -22.65
CA LEU A 55 17.97 -4.35 -23.31
C LEU A 55 16.94 -3.51 -22.56
N ASN A 56 16.07 -2.82 -23.29
CA ASN A 56 14.87 -2.21 -22.70
C ASN A 56 13.84 -3.30 -22.40
N PHE A 57 13.18 -3.21 -21.24
CA PHE A 57 12.14 -4.14 -20.83
C PHE A 57 10.77 -3.49 -20.95
N HIS A 58 9.99 -3.98 -21.90
CA HIS A 58 8.63 -3.53 -22.18
C HIS A 58 7.65 -4.43 -21.44
N VAL A 59 6.81 -3.84 -20.61
CA VAL A 59 5.74 -4.56 -19.91
C VAL A 59 4.41 -4.04 -20.36
N SER A 60 3.65 -4.91 -21.03
CA SER A 60 2.28 -4.65 -21.47
C SER A 60 1.29 -5.40 -20.58
N MET A 61 0.37 -4.67 -19.96
CA MET A 61 -0.78 -5.22 -19.24
C MET A 61 -2.02 -5.10 -20.12
N VAL A 62 -2.67 -6.22 -20.41
CA VAL A 62 -3.83 -6.28 -21.32
C VAL A 62 -5.02 -6.88 -20.58
N SER A 63 -6.14 -6.15 -20.58
CA SER A 63 -7.42 -6.64 -20.04
C SER A 63 -7.92 -7.82 -20.89
N GLU A 64 -8.23 -8.94 -20.24
CA GLU A 64 -8.88 -10.07 -20.91
C GLU A 64 -10.34 -9.76 -21.30
N ASN A 65 -10.97 -8.81 -20.61
CA ASN A 65 -12.39 -8.50 -20.80
C ASN A 65 -12.64 -7.38 -21.81
N THR A 66 -11.78 -6.35 -21.84
CA THR A 66 -11.95 -5.20 -22.76
C THR A 66 -10.92 -5.17 -23.89
N GLY A 67 -9.79 -5.87 -23.75
CA GLY A 67 -8.66 -5.77 -24.68
C GLY A 67 -7.83 -4.49 -24.53
N ASP A 68 -8.19 -3.59 -23.60
CA ASP A 68 -7.41 -2.38 -23.31
C ASP A 68 -6.02 -2.74 -22.83
N SER A 69 -5.03 -1.96 -23.25
CA SER A 69 -3.63 -2.18 -22.90
C SER A 69 -2.95 -0.95 -22.33
N ARG A 70 -2.05 -1.18 -21.36
CA ARG A 70 -1.10 -0.20 -20.83
C ARG A 70 0.30 -0.76 -20.97
N GLU A 71 1.24 0.08 -21.36
CA GLU A 71 2.65 -0.29 -21.51
C GLU A 71 3.53 0.62 -20.69
N VAL A 72 4.55 0.04 -20.06
CA VAL A 72 5.67 0.76 -19.46
C VAL A 72 6.99 0.17 -19.94
N ILE A 73 7.98 1.05 -20.05
CA ILE A 73 9.32 0.69 -20.47
C ILE A 73 10.27 0.95 -19.31
N PHE A 74 11.09 -0.06 -19.01
CA PHE A 74 12.23 0.06 -18.12
C PHE A 74 13.52 0.04 -18.92
N THR A 75 14.33 1.07 -18.74
CA THR A 75 15.69 1.12 -19.25
C THR A 75 16.60 0.16 -18.47
N PRO A 76 17.75 -0.26 -19.05
CA PRO A 76 18.74 -1.05 -18.31
C PRO A 76 19.19 -0.40 -17.00
N ALA A 77 19.25 0.94 -16.95
CA ALA A 77 19.63 1.66 -15.73
C ALA A 77 18.56 1.53 -14.63
N GLU A 78 17.28 1.73 -14.97
CA GLU A 78 16.17 1.54 -14.03
C GLU A 78 16.10 0.09 -13.53
N LEU A 79 16.34 -0.90 -14.39
CA LEU A 79 16.36 -2.32 -13.98
C LEU A 79 17.51 -2.62 -13.00
N ARG A 80 18.72 -2.10 -13.25
CA ARG A 80 19.85 -2.26 -12.32
C ARG A 80 19.57 -1.61 -10.98
N GLU A 81 19.07 -0.37 -10.99
CA GLU A 81 18.67 0.32 -9.77
C GLU A 81 17.66 -0.50 -8.97
N CYS A 82 16.65 -1.08 -9.63
CA CYS A 82 15.65 -1.91 -8.96
C CYS A 82 16.22 -3.22 -8.39
N VAL A 83 17.23 -3.82 -9.03
CA VAL A 83 17.89 -5.05 -8.56
C VAL A 83 18.83 -4.74 -7.38
N GLU A 84 19.59 -3.65 -7.47
CA GLU A 84 20.61 -3.26 -6.48
C GLU A 84 19.99 -2.67 -5.22
N SER A 85 19.00 -1.78 -5.36
CA SER A 85 18.41 -1.04 -4.25
C SER A 85 17.07 -1.62 -3.78
N GLY A 86 16.52 -2.59 -4.53
CA GLY A 86 15.20 -3.14 -4.27
C GLY A 86 14.09 -2.09 -4.43
N VAL A 87 12.94 -2.36 -3.82
CA VAL A 87 11.86 -1.37 -3.72
C VAL A 87 12.05 -0.60 -2.42
N SER A 88 12.19 0.73 -2.51
CA SER A 88 12.32 1.57 -1.32
C SER A 88 11.09 1.41 -0.40
N LEU A 89 11.30 1.56 0.90
CA LEU A 89 10.22 1.49 1.88
C LEU A 89 9.12 2.53 1.60
N ASP A 90 9.49 3.73 1.16
CA ASP A 90 8.52 4.77 0.79
C ASP A 90 7.61 4.33 -0.37
N VAL A 91 8.18 3.70 -1.41
CA VAL A 91 7.40 3.15 -2.52
C VAL A 91 6.46 2.05 -2.01
N LYS A 92 6.94 1.13 -1.17
CA LYS A 92 6.07 0.08 -0.59
C LYS A 92 4.90 0.66 0.20
N VAL A 93 5.15 1.71 0.99
CA VAL A 93 4.12 2.40 1.77
C VAL A 93 3.10 3.09 0.85
N ASN A 94 3.56 3.84 -0.15
CA ASN A 94 2.67 4.51 -1.09
C ASN A 94 1.81 3.50 -1.84
N MET A 95 2.36 2.35 -2.22
CA MET A 95 1.61 1.29 -2.87
C MET A 95 0.51 0.70 -1.99
N ILE A 96 0.75 0.54 -0.68
CA ILE A 96 -0.31 0.12 0.25
C ILE A 96 -1.45 1.14 0.23
N LEU A 97 -1.14 2.43 0.33
CA LEU A 97 -2.15 3.50 0.29
C LEU A 97 -2.94 3.48 -1.02
N GLU A 98 -2.26 3.34 -2.16
CA GLU A 98 -2.91 3.25 -3.47
C GLU A 98 -3.77 1.99 -3.61
N ALA A 99 -3.35 0.86 -3.06
CA ALA A 99 -4.13 -0.37 -3.08
C ALA A 99 -5.37 -0.29 -2.17
N THR A 100 -5.29 0.49 -1.07
CA THR A 100 -6.41 0.70 -0.15
C THR A 100 -7.44 1.69 -0.70
N LYS A 101 -7.02 2.76 -1.40
CA LYS A 101 -7.92 3.82 -1.89
C LYS A 101 -9.17 3.33 -2.63
N PRO A 102 -9.11 2.41 -3.62
CA PRO A 102 -10.30 1.92 -4.34
C PRO A 102 -11.27 1.13 -3.47
N GLN A 103 -10.80 0.63 -2.32
CA GLN A 103 -11.62 -0.16 -1.40
C GLN A 103 -12.46 0.76 -0.50
N LEU A 104 -12.10 2.04 -0.40
CA LEU A 104 -12.78 3.01 0.45
C LEU A 104 -14.06 3.56 -0.22
N PRO A 105 -15.13 3.84 0.55
CA PRO A 105 -15.24 3.65 1.99
C PRO A 105 -15.45 2.19 2.42
N VAL A 106 -14.85 1.77 3.54
CA VAL A 106 -15.02 0.42 4.12
C VAL A 106 -15.73 0.51 5.46
N THR A 107 -16.87 -0.17 5.59
CA THR A 107 -17.57 -0.30 6.88
C THR A 107 -16.81 -1.29 7.77
N LEU A 108 -16.31 -0.80 8.91
CA LEU A 108 -15.67 -1.64 9.93
C LEU A 108 -16.70 -2.40 10.75
N MET A 109 -17.73 -1.68 11.18
CA MET A 109 -18.87 -2.19 11.93
C MET A 109 -20.03 -1.20 11.83
N ALA A 110 -21.20 -1.57 12.36
CA ALA A 110 -22.34 -0.65 12.42
C ALA A 110 -21.92 0.67 13.10
N GLY A 111 -22.11 1.79 12.39
CA GLY A 111 -21.80 3.14 12.85
C GLY A 111 -20.32 3.56 12.76
N MET A 112 -19.43 2.76 12.13
CA MET A 112 -18.03 3.15 11.87
C MET A 112 -17.57 2.77 10.47
N THR A 113 -17.04 3.75 9.75
CA THR A 113 -16.60 3.59 8.35
C THR A 113 -15.24 4.24 8.14
N ILE A 114 -14.27 3.49 7.59
CA ILE A 114 -13.02 4.08 7.10
C ILE A 114 -13.35 4.82 5.80
N ILE A 115 -13.09 6.12 5.79
CA ILE A 115 -13.39 7.00 4.66
C ILE A 115 -12.13 7.49 3.93
N ASN A 116 -10.97 7.43 4.58
CA ASN A 116 -9.70 7.85 3.97
C ASN A 116 -8.51 7.13 4.64
N MET A 117 -7.42 6.95 3.90
CA MET A 117 -6.13 6.53 4.41
C MET A 117 -5.02 7.28 3.67
N GLN A 118 -4.13 7.95 4.41
CA GLN A 118 -3.09 8.80 3.81
C GLN A 118 -1.85 8.93 4.68
N LYS A 119 -0.72 9.31 4.06
CA LYS A 119 0.49 9.71 4.79
C LYS A 119 0.41 11.19 5.17
N GLN A 120 0.58 11.51 6.45
CA GLN A 120 0.55 12.89 6.95
C GLN A 120 1.35 13.01 8.25
N ASP A 121 2.15 14.07 8.40
CA ASP A 121 2.86 14.43 9.64
C ASP A 121 3.72 13.31 10.27
N GLY A 122 4.29 12.41 9.44
CA GLY A 122 5.07 11.27 9.92
C GLY A 122 4.22 10.05 10.33
N PHE A 123 2.93 10.05 10.01
CA PHE A 123 2.00 8.96 10.29
C PHE A 123 1.33 8.44 9.01
N ILE A 124 0.93 7.18 9.05
CA ILE A 124 -0.18 6.69 8.23
C ILE A 124 -1.47 6.96 8.99
N VAL A 125 -2.27 7.88 8.47
CA VAL A 125 -3.53 8.34 9.05
C VAL A 125 -4.69 7.55 8.43
N THR A 126 -5.39 6.78 9.25
CA THR A 126 -6.67 6.14 8.91
C THR A 126 -7.81 6.99 9.45
N VAL A 127 -8.64 7.54 8.57
CA VAL A 127 -9.77 8.39 8.96
C VAL A 127 -11.04 7.54 9.03
N ILE A 128 -11.68 7.55 10.19
CA ILE A 128 -12.89 6.80 10.50
C ILE A 128 -14.02 7.78 10.79
N GLU A 129 -15.09 7.74 9.99
CA GLU A 129 -16.33 8.44 10.34
C GLU A 129 -17.14 7.62 11.34
N VAL A 130 -17.65 8.28 12.38
CA VAL A 130 -18.40 7.69 13.49
C VAL A 130 -19.83 8.25 13.51
N ASP A 131 -20.82 7.38 13.49
CA ASP A 131 -22.22 7.77 13.72
C ASP A 131 -22.46 8.11 15.19
N GLU A 132 -22.61 9.41 15.48
CA GLU A 132 -22.79 9.93 16.83
C GLU A 132 -24.15 9.58 17.45
N ASN A 133 -25.11 9.06 16.66
CA ASN A 133 -26.34 8.49 17.22
C ASN A 133 -26.11 7.10 17.83
N GLN A 134 -25.01 6.43 17.47
CA GLN A 134 -24.67 5.08 17.94
C GLN A 134 -23.53 5.11 18.96
N TYR A 135 -22.54 5.99 18.79
CA TYR A 135 -21.37 6.07 19.66
C TYR A 135 -21.12 7.48 20.17
N ASN A 136 -20.75 7.59 21.44
CA ASN A 136 -20.21 8.84 21.97
C ASN A 136 -18.75 9.00 21.52
N LEU A 137 -18.48 10.00 20.68
CA LEU A 137 -17.15 10.30 20.17
C LEU A 137 -16.11 10.44 21.30
N ALA A 138 -16.46 11.05 22.44
CA ALA A 138 -15.52 11.22 23.56
C ALA A 138 -14.97 9.88 24.12
N GLY A 139 -15.65 8.76 23.89
CA GLY A 139 -15.19 7.42 24.30
C GLY A 139 -13.90 6.97 23.61
N PHE A 140 -13.59 7.52 22.43
CA PHE A 140 -12.36 7.22 21.71
C PHE A 140 -11.14 7.94 22.29
N GLN A 141 -11.30 8.95 23.15
CA GLN A 141 -10.18 9.60 23.85
C GLN A 141 -9.78 8.82 25.12
N SER A 142 -9.73 7.48 25.05
CA SER A 142 -9.45 6.64 26.22
C SER A 142 -8.25 5.72 25.97
N LYS A 143 -7.51 5.43 27.05
CA LYS A 143 -6.42 4.45 27.02
C LYS A 143 -6.90 3.08 26.51
N LYS A 144 -8.13 2.70 26.87
CA LYS A 144 -8.77 1.45 26.40
C LYS A 144 -8.97 1.43 24.88
N ALA A 145 -9.31 2.56 24.27
CA ALA A 145 -9.44 2.64 22.82
C ALA A 145 -8.08 2.44 22.13
N LEU A 146 -7.03 3.06 22.68
CA LEU A 146 -5.66 2.85 22.18
C LEU A 146 -5.21 1.39 22.35
N GLU A 147 -5.40 0.80 23.53
CA GLU A 147 -5.10 -0.62 23.79
C GLU A 147 -5.89 -1.55 22.84
N GLY A 148 -7.14 -1.22 22.52
CA GLY A 148 -7.94 -1.96 21.53
C GLY A 148 -7.32 -1.94 20.13
N ILE A 149 -6.80 -0.79 19.70
CA ILE A 149 -6.09 -0.65 18.41
C ILE A 149 -4.77 -1.42 18.43
N GLU A 150 -3.97 -1.27 19.50
CA GLU A 150 -2.71 -2.00 19.66
C GLU A 150 -2.92 -3.52 19.59
N ASN A 151 -4.04 -4.01 20.12
CA ASN A 151 -4.44 -5.42 20.07
C ASN A 151 -4.99 -5.86 18.71
N TYR A 152 -5.54 -4.97 17.89
CA TYR A 152 -6.09 -5.34 16.58
C TYR A 152 -5.03 -5.95 15.66
N ALA A 153 -3.80 -5.41 15.70
CA ALA A 153 -2.65 -5.96 14.99
C ALA A 153 -2.21 -7.36 15.49
N ASN A 154 -2.78 -7.89 16.59
CA ASN A 154 -2.59 -9.30 16.99
C ASN A 154 -3.53 -10.25 16.27
N THR A 155 -4.63 -9.73 15.73
CA THR A 155 -5.71 -10.54 15.14
C THR A 155 -5.67 -10.59 13.62
N ASP A 156 -5.05 -9.59 12.98
CA ASP A 156 -4.96 -9.49 11.53
C ASP A 156 -3.50 -9.44 11.06
N MET A 157 -3.04 -10.52 10.42
CA MET A 157 -1.67 -10.64 9.89
C MET A 157 -1.38 -9.59 8.80
N ALA A 158 -2.39 -9.16 8.03
CA ALA A 158 -2.21 -8.14 7.00
C ALA A 158 -1.89 -6.78 7.64
N THR A 159 -2.64 -6.38 8.67
CA THR A 159 -2.38 -5.18 9.47
C THR A 159 -1.00 -5.27 10.13
N GLN A 160 -0.63 -6.41 10.69
CA GLN A 160 0.70 -6.59 11.30
C GLN A 160 1.83 -6.37 10.30
N TYR A 161 1.73 -6.95 9.10
CA TYR A 161 2.71 -6.74 8.03
C TYR A 161 2.79 -5.27 7.59
N GLN A 162 1.65 -4.60 7.43
CA GLN A 162 1.61 -3.18 7.10
C GLN A 162 2.28 -2.33 8.18
N TRP A 163 1.98 -2.60 9.46
CA TRP A 163 2.58 -1.90 10.59
C TRP A 163 4.09 -2.11 10.66
N GLN A 164 4.58 -3.31 10.34
CA GLN A 164 6.01 -3.56 10.24
C GLN A 164 6.65 -2.69 9.16
N LEU A 165 6.07 -2.64 7.96
CA LEU A 165 6.56 -1.78 6.88
C LEU A 165 6.54 -0.29 7.27
N PHE A 166 5.48 0.18 7.94
CA PHE A 166 5.40 1.56 8.42
C PHE A 166 6.47 1.85 9.46
N ALA A 167 6.69 0.92 10.40
CA ALA A 167 7.69 1.03 11.44
C ALA A 167 9.12 1.11 10.85
N GLU A 168 9.43 0.25 9.88
CA GLU A 168 10.69 0.24 9.15
C GLU A 168 10.89 1.54 8.34
N ALA A 169 9.81 2.08 7.74
CA ALA A 169 9.81 3.34 7.02
C ALA A 169 9.92 4.59 7.94
N GLY A 170 10.00 4.41 9.25
CA GLY A 170 10.09 5.51 10.22
C GLY A 170 8.76 6.21 10.51
N LEU A 171 7.64 5.63 10.10
CA LEU A 171 6.30 6.19 10.26
C LEU A 171 5.61 5.63 11.52
N GLY A 172 4.73 6.43 12.12
CA GLY A 172 3.74 5.97 13.08
C GLY A 172 2.41 5.62 12.41
N VAL A 173 1.43 5.20 13.20
CA VAL A 173 0.04 5.01 12.77
C VAL A 173 -0.87 5.93 13.57
N ARG A 174 -1.81 6.60 12.90
CA ARG A 174 -2.82 7.47 13.52
C ARG A 174 -4.20 7.02 13.10
N TYR A 175 -5.09 6.86 14.07
CA TYR A 175 -6.52 6.67 13.83
C TYR A 175 -7.25 7.97 14.17
N THR A 176 -7.87 8.58 13.18
CA THR A 176 -8.63 9.83 13.33
C THR A 176 -10.12 9.52 13.26
N TYR A 177 -10.79 9.57 14.40
CA TYR A 177 -12.24 9.41 14.50
C TYR A 177 -12.93 10.76 14.31
N ILE A 178 -13.84 10.87 13.34
CA ILE A 178 -14.59 12.09 13.04
C ILE A 178 -16.07 11.84 13.27
N GLY A 179 -16.71 12.63 14.13
CA GLY A 179 -18.15 12.56 14.35
C GLY A 179 -18.95 12.95 13.11
N SER A 180 -19.94 12.15 12.71
CA SER A 180 -20.73 12.39 11.51
C SER A 180 -21.59 13.67 11.61
N ILE A 181 -21.97 14.09 12.81
CA ILE A 181 -22.83 15.25 13.09
C ILE A 181 -21.99 16.45 13.52
N SER A 182 -21.18 16.29 14.56
CA SER A 182 -20.40 17.38 15.19
C SER A 182 -19.17 17.77 14.38
N LYS A 183 -18.71 16.90 13.48
CA LYS A 183 -17.45 17.02 12.73
C LYS A 183 -16.20 17.22 13.60
N LYS A 184 -16.31 16.98 14.91
CA LYS A 184 -15.15 16.96 15.82
C LYS A 184 -14.28 15.75 15.52
N SER A 185 -12.98 15.91 15.70
CA SER A 185 -12.00 14.84 15.49
C SER A 185 -11.29 14.45 16.78
N ILE A 186 -10.99 13.16 16.92
CA ILE A 186 -10.13 12.61 17.97
C ILE A 186 -9.05 11.77 17.29
N ASN A 187 -7.80 12.06 17.61
CA ASN A 187 -6.66 11.33 17.10
C ASN A 187 -6.13 10.38 18.16
N LEU A 188 -5.95 9.12 17.77
CA LEU A 188 -5.20 8.12 18.54
C LEU A 188 -3.92 7.79 17.78
N ASP A 189 -2.80 8.21 18.37
CA ASP A 189 -1.48 8.09 17.77
C ASP A 189 -0.72 6.93 18.39
N ILE A 190 -0.13 6.11 17.52
CA ILE A 190 0.90 5.13 17.85
C ILE A 190 2.18 5.60 17.17
N PRO A 191 3.04 6.36 17.88
CA PRO A 191 4.31 6.84 17.33
C PRO A 191 5.20 5.68 16.88
N ASN A 192 6.10 5.93 15.93
CA ASN A 192 7.01 4.93 15.37
C ASN A 192 7.76 4.13 16.46
N GLN A 193 8.19 4.80 17.54
CA GLN A 193 8.86 4.13 18.66
C GLN A 193 7.96 3.08 19.34
N ARG A 194 6.73 3.46 19.71
CA ARG A 194 5.76 2.54 20.31
C ARG A 194 5.38 1.42 19.36
N LEU A 195 5.22 1.75 18.07
CA LEU A 195 4.94 0.78 17.02
C LEU A 195 6.03 -0.30 16.94
N LYS A 196 7.31 0.10 17.03
CA LYS A 196 8.46 -0.82 17.07
C LYS A 196 8.48 -1.69 18.33
N GLU A 197 8.15 -1.15 19.49
CA GLU A 197 8.05 -1.90 20.75
C GLU A 197 6.98 -3.01 20.63
N LEU A 198 5.78 -2.63 20.19
CA LEU A 198 4.67 -3.56 19.96
C LEU A 198 5.03 -4.69 18.99
N LEU A 199 5.86 -4.42 17.98
CA LEU A 199 6.28 -5.43 17.01
C LEU A 199 7.42 -6.32 17.53
N LYS A 200 8.28 -5.81 18.43
CA LYS A 200 9.38 -6.57 19.04
C LYS A 200 8.91 -7.53 20.11
N GLU A 201 8.00 -7.09 20.99
CA GLU A 201 7.37 -7.94 22.02
C GLU A 201 6.68 -9.20 21.44
N LYS A 202 6.49 -9.25 20.12
CA LYS A 202 5.85 -10.36 19.39
C LYS A 202 6.83 -11.33 18.71
N ASN A 203 8.09 -10.93 18.55
CA ASN A 203 9.12 -11.75 17.91
C ASN A 203 10.01 -12.49 18.93
N GLU A 204 9.74 -12.29 20.22
CA GLU A 204 10.34 -12.99 21.38
C GLU A 204 9.36 -14.04 21.92
#